data_AF-A0A816D7H8-F1
#
_entry.id   AF-A0A816D7H8-F1
#
_cell.length_a   1.000
_cell.length_b   1.000
_cell.length_c   1.000
_cell.angle_alpha   90.00
_cell.angle_beta   90.00
_cell.angle_gamma   90.00
#
_symmetry.space_group_name_H-M   'P 1'
#
loop_
_entity.id
_entity.type
_entity.pdbx_description
1 polymer ?
#
loop_
_entity_poly.entity_id
_entity_poly.type
_entity_poly.pdbx_seq_one_letter_code
_entity_poly.pdbx_strand_id
1 'polypeptide(L)'
;MMVLNLIKLLRDKCIELNIFKSRDFGSDVDRITAKRYGQWATRLFLILFLSGLIILIFYTIIRPHIVIKHFNKPSFVHYNHLRELYGNKLKCSCSKIASTYNQFVEIKSELHSICRSDFVEEKWRMELVTGLHPNLAEYEPRDYRRFISAHLQYLQGLCQLSQRS
;
A
#
# COMPACT_ATOMS: atom_id res chain seq x y z
N MET A 1 -32.34 37.18 39.88
CA MET A 1 -31.78 38.49 40.28
C MET A 1 -30.26 38.45 40.46
N MET A 2 -29.69 37.41 41.08
CA MET A 2 -28.24 37.28 41.35
C MET A 2 -27.35 37.17 40.10
N VAL A 3 -27.77 36.41 39.07
CA VAL A 3 -27.01 36.20 37.83
C VAL A 3 -26.84 37.49 37.02
N LEU A 4 -27.88 38.32 36.93
CA LEU A 4 -27.85 39.61 36.23
C LEU A 4 -26.89 40.61 36.90
N ASN A 5 -26.81 40.60 38.22
CA ASN A 5 -25.88 41.45 38.96
C ASN A 5 -24.43 40.96 38.82
N LEU A 6 -24.21 39.65 38.77
CA LEU A 6 -22.89 39.07 38.52
C LEU A 6 -22.40 39.40 37.11
N ILE A 7 -23.27 39.29 36.09
CA ILE A 7 -22.94 39.65 34.70
C ILE A 7 -22.60 41.14 34.60
N LYS A 8 -23.37 42.02 35.27
CA LYS A 8 -23.06 43.46 35.29
C LYS A 8 -21.71 43.74 35.93
N LEU A 9 -21.41 43.13 37.08
CA LEU A 9 -20.15 43.33 37.79
C LEU A 9 -18.95 42.84 36.96
N LEU A 10 -19.08 41.68 36.31
CA LEU A 10 -18.06 41.15 35.39
C LEU A 10 -17.89 42.05 34.17
N ARG A 11 -18.98 42.55 33.59
CA ARG A 11 -18.95 43.47 32.45
C ARG A 11 -18.23 44.76 32.82
N ASP A 12 -18.57 45.36 33.95
CA ASP A 12 -17.99 46.64 34.36
C ASP A 12 -16.51 46.48 34.71
N LYS A 13 -16.11 45.35 35.33
CA LYS A 13 -14.69 45.02 35.54
C LYS A 13 -13.92 44.72 34.24
N CYS A 14 -14.55 44.08 33.27
CA CYS A 14 -13.96 43.89 31.93
C CYS A 14 -13.81 45.20 31.16
N ILE A 15 -14.74 46.16 31.32
CA ILE A 15 -14.67 47.47 30.66
C ILE A 15 -13.59 48.35 31.30
N GLU A 16 -13.36 48.22 32.61
CA GLU A 16 -12.31 48.94 33.34
C GLU A 16 -10.90 48.34 33.11
N LEU A 17 -10.81 47.14 32.54
CA LEU A 17 -9.57 46.42 32.36
C LEU A 17 -8.60 47.22 31.48
N ASN A 18 -7.42 47.49 32.02
CA ASN A 18 -6.31 48.10 31.30
C ASN A 18 -5.03 47.35 31.66
N ILE A 19 -4.53 46.58 30.70
CA ILE A 19 -3.32 45.77 30.86
C ILE A 19 -2.06 46.63 30.75
N PHE A 20 -2.13 47.73 29.99
CA PHE A 20 -0.98 48.59 29.70
C PHE A 20 -0.91 49.78 30.68
N LYS A 21 0.25 49.98 31.30
CA LYS A 21 0.42 51.03 32.31
C LYS A 21 0.68 52.36 31.63
N SER A 22 0.27 53.47 32.25
CA SER A 22 0.47 54.81 31.69
C SER A 22 1.94 55.15 31.40
N ARG A 23 2.89 54.56 32.15
CA ARG A 23 4.34 54.73 31.94
C ARG A 23 4.84 54.18 30.60
N ASP A 24 4.08 53.27 29.99
CA ASP A 24 4.47 52.60 28.74
C ASP A 24 4.22 53.51 27.51
N PHE A 25 3.55 54.65 27.69
CA PHE A 25 3.15 55.58 26.62
C PHE A 25 4.04 56.85 26.53
N GLY A 26 5.14 56.91 27.29
CA GLY A 26 6.06 58.05 27.30
C GLY A 26 5.68 59.15 28.30
N SER A 27 6.65 59.97 28.70
CA SER A 27 6.49 61.02 29.72
C SER A 27 5.79 62.29 29.23
N ASP A 28 5.63 62.44 27.92
CA ASP A 28 5.06 63.62 27.26
C ASP A 28 3.53 63.52 27.05
N VAL A 29 2.93 62.40 27.43
CA VAL A 29 1.49 62.14 27.24
C VAL A 29 0.73 62.34 28.55
N ASP A 30 -0.33 63.15 28.50
CA ASP A 30 -1.22 63.37 29.66
C ASP A 30 -1.81 62.06 30.21
N ARG A 31 -1.99 61.99 31.54
CA ARG A 31 -2.45 60.78 32.25
C ARG A 31 -3.81 60.31 31.76
N ILE A 32 -4.71 61.21 31.37
CA ILE A 32 -6.05 60.86 30.88
C ILE A 32 -5.95 60.22 29.49
N THR A 33 -5.11 60.79 28.62
CA THR A 33 -4.86 60.29 27.27
C THR A 33 -4.16 58.93 27.29
N ALA A 34 -3.14 58.77 28.13
CA ALA A 34 -2.44 57.49 28.32
C ALA A 34 -3.40 56.39 28.82
N LYS A 35 -4.34 56.71 29.73
CA LYS A 35 -5.36 55.76 30.19
C LYS A 35 -6.27 55.30 29.05
N ARG A 36 -6.71 56.21 28.18
CA ARG A 36 -7.54 55.85 27.02
C ARG A 36 -6.78 54.95 26.06
N TYR A 37 -5.55 55.29 25.70
CA TYR A 37 -4.73 54.44 24.82
C TYR A 37 -4.50 53.04 25.40
N GLY A 38 -4.24 52.94 26.70
CA GLY A 38 -4.15 51.65 27.39
C GLY A 38 -5.43 50.81 27.27
N GLN A 39 -6.60 51.43 27.42
CA GLN A 39 -7.89 50.74 27.24
C GLN A 39 -8.09 50.25 25.80
N TRP A 40 -7.77 51.08 24.79
CA TRP A 40 -7.88 50.69 23.38
C TRP A 40 -6.90 49.56 23.02
N ALA A 41 -5.65 49.66 23.46
CA ALA A 41 -4.63 48.65 23.25
C ALA A 41 -5.02 47.33 23.93
N THR A 42 -5.58 47.39 25.14
CA THR A 42 -6.08 46.20 25.86
C THR A 42 -7.21 45.51 25.10
N ARG A 43 -8.17 46.28 24.56
CA ARG A 43 -9.25 45.72 23.74
C ARG A 43 -8.72 45.07 22.47
N LEU A 44 -7.82 45.74 21.77
CA LEU A 44 -7.18 45.21 20.56
C LEU A 44 -6.42 43.92 20.87
N PHE A 45 -5.62 43.91 21.93
CA PHE A 45 -4.87 42.74 22.37
C PHE A 45 -5.81 41.56 22.67
N LEU A 46 -6.87 41.78 23.45
CA LEU A 46 -7.82 40.72 23.80
C LEU A 46 -8.53 40.17 22.56
N ILE A 47 -8.94 41.03 21.61
CA ILE A 47 -9.57 40.60 20.36
C ILE A 47 -8.61 39.75 19.54
N LEU A 48 -7.36 40.18 19.37
CA LEU A 48 -6.34 39.44 18.62
C LEU A 48 -5.95 38.14 19.31
N PHE A 49 -5.86 38.14 20.63
CA PHE A 49 -5.53 36.96 21.42
C PHE A 49 -6.64 35.91 21.33
N LEU A 50 -7.89 36.33 21.53
CA LEU A 50 -9.05 35.45 21.40
C LEU A 50 -9.21 34.92 19.98
N SER A 51 -9.02 35.76 18.96
CA SER A 51 -9.09 35.31 17.56
C SER A 51 -7.98 34.28 17.25
N GLY A 52 -6.76 34.49 17.74
CA GLY A 52 -5.66 33.54 17.61
C GLY A 52 -5.96 32.19 18.27
N LEU A 53 -6.51 32.21 19.49
CA LEU A 53 -6.94 30.98 20.19
C LEU A 53 -8.04 30.25 19.42
N ILE A 54 -9.03 30.99 18.90
CA ILE A 54 -10.11 30.42 18.09
C ILE A 54 -9.55 29.74 16.85
N ILE A 55 -8.65 30.41 16.11
CA ILE A 55 -8.00 29.83 14.93
C ILE A 55 -7.23 28.56 15.29
N LEU A 56 -6.49 28.55 16.40
CA LEU A 56 -5.73 27.38 16.84
C LEU A 56 -6.65 26.20 17.20
N ILE A 57 -7.77 26.46 17.88
CA ILE A 57 -8.78 25.46 18.21
C ILE A 57 -9.37 24.87 16.93
N PHE A 58 -9.82 25.72 16.00
CA PHE A 58 -10.34 25.28 14.71
C PHE A 58 -9.33 24.46 13.94
N TYR A 59 -8.09 24.90 13.87
CA TYR A 59 -7.02 24.16 13.21
C TYR A 59 -6.81 22.77 13.83
N THR A 60 -6.88 22.68 15.16
CA THR A 60 -6.73 21.41 15.88
C THR A 60 -7.90 20.46 15.63
N ILE A 61 -9.13 20.97 15.56
CA ILE A 61 -10.35 20.18 15.29
C ILE A 61 -10.45 19.78 13.82
N ILE A 62 -10.16 20.70 12.89
CA ILE A 62 -10.32 20.50 11.45
C ILE A 62 -9.27 19.53 10.90
N ARG A 63 -8.16 19.30 11.60
CA ARG A 63 -7.18 18.25 11.26
C ARG A 63 -7.93 16.92 11.16
N PRO A 64 -8.16 16.37 9.95
CA PRO A 64 -8.87 15.12 9.82
C PRO A 64 -8.04 14.05 10.50
N HIS A 65 -8.58 13.44 11.55
CA HIS A 65 -7.95 12.28 12.17
C HIS A 65 -7.89 11.18 11.11
N ILE A 66 -6.68 10.80 10.71
CA ILE A 66 -6.46 9.67 9.82
C ILE A 66 -6.80 8.42 10.63
N VAL A 67 -8.02 7.92 10.46
CA VAL A 67 -8.46 6.67 11.11
C VAL A 67 -8.01 5.49 10.25
N ILE A 68 -7.18 4.63 10.82
CA ILE A 68 -6.78 3.38 10.18
C ILE A 68 -7.89 2.34 10.43
N LYS A 69 -8.51 1.85 9.36
CA LYS A 69 -9.48 0.75 9.43
C LYS A 69 -8.77 -0.57 9.15
N HIS A 70 -8.98 -1.56 10.01
CA HIS A 70 -8.41 -2.89 9.88
C HIS A 70 -9.45 -3.88 9.33
N PHE A 71 -9.08 -4.63 8.29
CA PHE A 71 -9.91 -5.67 7.69
C PHE A 71 -9.16 -7.01 7.78
N ASN A 72 -9.66 -7.94 8.59
CA ASN A 72 -9.00 -9.22 8.84
C ASN A 72 -9.41 -10.26 7.80
N LYS A 73 -8.45 -10.76 7.01
CA LYS A 73 -8.63 -11.84 6.01
C LYS A 73 -9.90 -11.66 5.16
N PRO A 74 -10.02 -10.54 4.42
CA PRO A 74 -11.18 -10.33 3.55
C PRO A 74 -11.27 -11.44 2.49
N SER A 75 -12.49 -11.79 2.08
CA SER A 75 -12.69 -12.62 0.89
C SER A 75 -12.16 -11.89 -0.36
N PHE A 76 -11.85 -12.62 -1.43
CA PHE A 76 -11.35 -12.02 -2.67
C PHE A 76 -12.29 -10.97 -3.26
N VAL A 77 -13.60 -11.22 -3.21
CA VAL A 77 -14.64 -10.28 -3.64
C VAL A 77 -14.63 -9.03 -2.76
N HIS A 78 -14.57 -9.19 -1.44
CA HIS A 78 -14.53 -8.06 -0.51
C HIS A 78 -13.24 -7.23 -0.68
N TYR A 79 -12.10 -7.88 -0.91
CA TYR A 79 -10.84 -7.22 -1.23
C TYR A 79 -10.95 -6.35 -2.50
N ASN A 80 -11.53 -6.87 -3.58
CA ASN A 80 -11.69 -6.10 -4.81
C ASN A 80 -12.56 -4.86 -4.59
N HIS A 81 -13.63 -4.99 -3.81
CA HIS A 81 -14.48 -3.85 -3.44
C HIS A 81 -13.72 -2.81 -2.59
N LEU A 82 -12.94 -3.25 -1.60
CA LEU A 82 -12.09 -2.36 -0.80
C LEU A 82 -11.03 -1.66 -1.67
N ARG A 83 -10.49 -2.35 -2.66
CA ARG A 83 -9.51 -1.79 -3.60
C ARG A 83 -10.13 -0.68 -4.46
N GLU A 84 -11.38 -0.84 -4.91
CA GLU A 84 -12.11 0.22 -5.61
C GLU A 84 -12.40 1.43 -4.72
N LEU A 85 -12.80 1.19 -3.45
CA LEU A 85 -13.13 2.26 -2.50
C LEU A 85 -11.91 3.07 -2.03
N TYR A 86 -10.80 2.39 -1.71
CA TYR A 86 -9.67 3.01 -1.03
C TYR A 86 -8.44 3.20 -1.94
N GLY A 87 -8.36 2.50 -3.08
CA GLY A 87 -7.24 2.60 -4.03
C GLY A 87 -5.88 2.50 -3.34
N ASN A 88 -5.04 3.51 -3.57
CA ASN A 88 -3.67 3.58 -3.04
C ASN A 88 -3.59 3.77 -1.51
N LYS A 89 -4.72 4.05 -0.83
CA LYS A 89 -4.77 4.16 0.63
C LYS A 89 -4.89 2.78 1.30
N LEU A 90 -5.25 1.74 0.55
CA LEU A 90 -5.33 0.37 1.04
C LEU A 90 -3.92 -0.22 1.19
N LYS A 91 -3.55 -0.64 2.40
CA LYS A 91 -2.29 -1.34 2.66
C LYS A 91 -2.56 -2.80 3.00
N CYS A 92 -1.97 -3.71 2.23
CA CYS A 92 -2.00 -5.14 2.49
C CYS A 92 -0.69 -5.55 3.16
N SER A 93 -0.78 -6.00 4.42
CA SER A 93 0.38 -6.60 5.10
C SER A 93 0.39 -8.11 4.82
N CYS A 94 1.54 -8.63 4.39
CA CYS A 94 1.72 -10.06 4.23
C CYS A 94 1.76 -10.73 5.61
N SER A 95 0.97 -11.79 5.80
CA SER A 95 1.03 -12.59 7.04
C SER A 95 2.28 -13.47 7.11
N LYS A 96 2.85 -13.81 5.95
CA LYS A 96 4.10 -14.56 5.79
C LYS A 96 4.91 -13.94 4.65
N ILE A 97 6.24 -13.91 4.80
CA ILE A 97 7.18 -13.36 3.82
C ILE A 97 7.38 -14.34 2.64
N ALA A 98 7.25 -15.64 2.90
CA ALA A 98 7.34 -16.69 1.90
C ALA A 98 6.25 -17.73 2.15
N SER A 99 5.78 -18.32 1.06
CA SER A 99 4.87 -19.47 1.06
C SER A 99 5.59 -20.65 0.42
N THR A 100 5.42 -21.84 0.98
CA THR A 100 6.04 -23.04 0.43
C THR A 100 5.29 -23.46 -0.83
N TYR A 101 6.03 -23.83 -1.89
CA TYR A 101 5.44 -24.13 -3.21
C TYR A 101 4.39 -25.26 -3.16
N ASN A 102 4.62 -26.23 -2.28
CA ASN A 102 3.70 -27.35 -2.02
C ASN A 102 2.31 -26.93 -1.51
N GLN A 103 2.11 -25.67 -1.09
CA GLN A 103 0.79 -25.17 -0.70
C GLN A 103 -0.10 -24.86 -1.91
N PHE A 104 0.49 -24.71 -3.09
CA PHE A 104 -0.22 -24.34 -4.31
C PHE A 104 -0.11 -25.40 -5.40
N VAL A 105 0.96 -26.21 -5.37
CA VAL A 105 1.25 -27.19 -6.41
C VAL A 105 1.60 -28.53 -5.77
N GLU A 106 0.85 -29.56 -6.15
CA GLU A 106 1.15 -30.95 -5.83
C GLU A 106 1.73 -31.61 -7.07
N ILE A 107 3.04 -31.94 -7.05
CA ILE A 107 3.71 -32.65 -8.14
C ILE A 107 3.78 -34.13 -7.74
N LYS A 108 3.01 -34.97 -8.43
CA LYS A 108 3.15 -36.43 -8.35
C LYS A 108 3.90 -36.91 -9.58
N SER A 109 5.17 -37.26 -9.40
CA SER A 109 5.96 -37.88 -10.47
C SER A 109 5.70 -39.38 -10.48
N GLU A 110 5.12 -39.89 -11.56
CA GLU A 110 5.07 -41.33 -11.81
C GLU A 110 6.24 -41.71 -12.73
N LEU A 111 7.12 -42.58 -12.23
CA LEU A 111 8.22 -43.11 -13.02
C LEU A 111 7.71 -44.31 -13.83
N HIS A 112 7.58 -44.14 -15.14
CA HIS A 112 7.30 -45.24 -16.06
C HIS A 112 8.61 -45.79 -16.64
N SER A 113 8.63 -47.07 -17.01
CA SER A 113 9.79 -47.63 -17.70
C SER A 113 9.95 -46.99 -19.08
N ILE A 114 11.20 -46.83 -19.52
CA ILE A 114 11.49 -46.21 -20.83
C ILE A 114 10.84 -46.98 -21.99
N CYS A 115 10.71 -48.30 -21.85
CA CYS A 115 10.09 -49.17 -22.85
C CYS A 115 8.56 -49.11 -22.87
N ARG A 116 7.94 -48.36 -21.95
CA ARG A 116 6.51 -48.02 -21.95
C ARG A 116 6.28 -46.54 -22.22
N SER A 117 7.33 -45.81 -22.61
CA SER A 117 7.23 -44.40 -22.95
C SER A 117 6.90 -44.20 -24.42
N ASP A 118 6.30 -43.05 -24.71
CA ASP A 118 5.98 -42.65 -26.07
C ASP A 118 7.22 -42.55 -26.98
N PHE A 119 8.43 -42.40 -26.41
CA PHE A 119 9.69 -42.37 -27.16
C PHE A 119 9.98 -43.66 -27.94
N VAL A 120 9.35 -44.77 -27.57
CA VAL A 120 9.50 -46.08 -28.22
C VAL A 120 8.38 -46.33 -29.23
N GLU A 121 7.35 -45.49 -29.25
CA GLU A 121 6.23 -45.60 -30.19
C GLU A 121 6.58 -45.08 -31.58
N GLU A 122 6.11 -45.80 -32.59
CA GLU A 122 6.28 -45.46 -34.00
C GLU A 122 5.71 -44.08 -34.32
N LYS A 123 4.56 -43.76 -33.71
CA LYS A 123 3.85 -42.49 -33.89
C LYS A 123 4.73 -41.31 -33.50
N TRP A 124 5.36 -41.38 -32.34
CA TRP A 124 6.19 -40.30 -31.83
C TRP A 124 7.43 -40.08 -32.69
N ARG A 125 8.03 -41.16 -33.21
CA ARG A 125 9.11 -41.05 -34.21
C ARG A 125 8.65 -40.30 -35.46
N MET A 126 7.49 -40.64 -35.99
CA MET A 126 6.95 -40.02 -37.21
C MET A 126 6.59 -38.54 -36.99
N GLU A 127 6.01 -38.20 -35.83
CA GLU A 127 5.72 -36.82 -35.45
C GLU A 127 7.01 -36.00 -35.26
N LEU A 128 8.06 -36.60 -34.70
CA LEU A 128 9.34 -35.93 -34.54
C LEU A 128 10.04 -35.68 -35.88
N VAL A 129 9.99 -36.65 -36.79
CA VAL A 129 10.57 -36.54 -38.14
C VAL A 129 9.82 -35.51 -38.98
N THR A 130 8.49 -35.42 -38.85
CA THR A 130 7.68 -34.41 -39.55
C THR A 130 7.82 -33.01 -38.96
N GLY A 131 8.11 -32.89 -37.65
CA GLY A 131 8.42 -31.61 -37.00
C GLY A 131 9.85 -31.09 -37.23
N LEU A 132 10.74 -31.93 -37.75
CA LEU A 132 12.11 -31.54 -38.11
C LEU A 132 12.14 -30.94 -39.52
N HIS A 133 13.06 -29.99 -39.74
CA HIS A 133 13.23 -29.36 -41.04
C HIS A 133 13.54 -30.44 -42.12
N PRO A 134 12.92 -30.38 -43.31
CA PRO A 134 13.05 -31.41 -44.34
C PRO A 134 14.51 -31.62 -44.79
N ASN A 135 15.35 -30.59 -44.66
CA ASN A 135 16.79 -30.70 -44.86
C ASN A 135 17.54 -30.75 -43.53
N LEU A 136 17.84 -31.97 -43.08
CA LEU A 136 18.70 -32.19 -41.91
C LEU A 136 20.14 -31.64 -42.09
N ALA A 137 20.52 -31.34 -43.34
CA ALA A 137 21.79 -30.73 -43.70
C ALA A 137 21.91 -29.24 -43.32
N GLU A 138 20.78 -28.55 -43.08
CA GLU A 138 20.77 -27.15 -42.62
C GLU A 138 21.10 -27.01 -41.14
N TYR A 139 20.95 -28.10 -40.37
CA TYR A 139 21.38 -28.11 -38.98
C TYR A 139 22.90 -28.28 -38.88
N GLU A 140 23.50 -27.54 -37.93
CA GLU A 140 24.90 -27.66 -37.55
C GLU A 140 25.29 -29.15 -37.41
N PRO A 141 26.47 -29.59 -37.88
CA PRO A 141 26.87 -31.00 -37.82
C PRO A 141 26.82 -31.65 -36.42
N ARG A 142 26.90 -30.86 -35.36
CA ARG A 142 26.83 -31.32 -33.96
C ARG A 142 25.44 -31.22 -33.36
N ASP A 143 24.45 -30.77 -34.12
CA ASP A 143 23.08 -30.66 -33.64
C ASP A 143 22.51 -32.06 -33.38
N TYR A 144 22.16 -32.33 -32.12
CA TYR A 144 21.63 -33.62 -31.68
C TYR A 144 20.35 -34.02 -32.43
N ARG A 145 19.58 -33.05 -32.94
CA ARG A 145 18.37 -33.30 -33.73
C ARG A 145 18.65 -34.09 -35.01
N ARG A 146 19.89 -34.09 -35.51
CA ARG A 146 20.32 -34.92 -36.64
C ARG A 146 20.41 -36.41 -36.30
N PHE A 147 20.61 -36.73 -35.01
CA PHE A 147 20.85 -38.09 -34.53
C PHE A 147 19.68 -38.65 -33.71
N ILE A 148 18.74 -37.80 -33.28
CA ILE A 148 17.66 -38.17 -32.38
C ILE A 148 16.80 -39.33 -32.92
N SER A 149 16.52 -39.36 -34.22
CA SER A 149 15.76 -40.44 -34.85
C SER A 149 16.48 -41.79 -34.73
N ALA A 150 17.79 -41.82 -35.00
CA ALA A 150 18.61 -43.03 -34.87
C ALA A 150 18.70 -43.51 -33.41
N HIS A 151 18.81 -42.59 -32.45
CA HIS A 151 18.80 -42.93 -31.03
C HIS A 151 17.46 -43.50 -30.56
N LEU A 152 16.34 -42.94 -31.01
CA LEU A 152 15.01 -43.48 -30.68
C LEU A 152 14.80 -44.88 -31.29
N GLN A 153 15.27 -45.11 -32.52
CA GLN A 153 15.26 -46.46 -33.12
C GLN A 153 16.13 -47.45 -32.34
N TYR A 154 17.33 -47.03 -31.93
CA TYR A 154 18.21 -47.85 -31.11
C TYR A 154 17.56 -48.21 -29.77
N LEU A 155 16.93 -47.23 -29.11
CA LEU A 155 16.20 -47.42 -27.86
C LEU A 155 15.04 -48.42 -28.02
N GLN A 156 14.30 -48.34 -29.13
CA GLN A 156 13.25 -49.31 -29.46
C GLN A 156 13.80 -50.72 -29.60
N GLY A 157 14.94 -50.89 -30.28
CA GLY A 157 15.61 -52.18 -30.41
C GLY A 157 16.06 -52.76 -29.05
N LEU A 158 16.65 -51.93 -28.20
CA LEU A 158 17.02 -52.35 -26.83
C LEU A 158 15.79 -52.79 -26.02
N CYS A 159 14.69 -52.05 -26.13
CA CYS A 159 13.44 -52.40 -25.45
C CYS A 159 12.88 -53.74 -25.94
N GLN A 160 12.91 -54.00 -27.24
CA GLN A 160 12.49 -55.29 -27.81
C GLN A 160 13.38 -56.45 -27.35
N LEU A 161 14.69 -56.24 -27.22
CA LEU A 161 15.62 -57.25 -26.72
C LEU A 161 15.38 -57.54 -25.23
N SER A 162 15.21 -56.48 -24.42
CA SER A 162 14.98 -56.60 -22.98
C SER A 162 13.69 -57.34 -22.60
N GLN A 163 12.69 -57.31 -23.48
CA GLN A 163 11.42 -58.02 -23.27
C GLN A 163 11.48 -59.49 -23.70
N ARG A 164 12.52 -59.89 -24.44
CA ARG A 164 12.71 -61.25 -24.98
C ARG A 164 13.73 -62.08 -24.20
N SER A 165 14.54 -61.44 -23.35
CA SER A 165 15.48 -62.07 -22.40
C SER A 165 14.79 -62.38 -21.08
#